data_AF-A0A9E4Z6N7-F1
#
_entry.id   AF-A0A9E4Z6N7-F1
#
_cell.length_a   1.000
_cell.length_b   1.000
_cell.length_c   1.000
_cell.angle_alpha   90.00
_cell.angle_beta   90.00
_cell.angle_gamma   90.00
#
_symmetry.space_group_name_H-M   'P 1'
#
loop_
_entity.id
_entity.type
_entity.pdbx_description
1 polymer ?
#
loop_
_entity_poly.entity_id
_entity_poly.type
_entity_poly.pdbx_seq_one_letter_code
_entity_poly.pdbx_strand_id
1 'polypeptide(L)'
;YFENQKDLWTMEKDQKVPAPAGMAMFPQEISKPPREWGERSYDVRRWTEMARGGHFAALEEPQLLAEEVRAFFRDFRYRKAPKS
;
A
#
# COMPACT_ATOMS: atom_id res chain seq x y z
N TYR A 1 5.76 13.98 22.83
CA TYR A 1 6.08 13.86 21.39
C TYR A 1 7.58 14.12 21.21
N PHE A 2 8.42 13.19 21.66
CA PHE A 2 9.90 13.30 21.63
C PHE A 2 10.59 11.92 21.48
N GLU A 3 9.83 10.89 21.09
CA GLU A 3 10.31 9.50 21.04
C GLU A 3 10.64 9.01 19.62
N ASN A 4 10.27 9.76 18.57
CA ASN A 4 10.46 9.32 17.19
C ASN A 4 11.81 9.75 16.56
N GLN A 5 12.76 10.27 17.35
CA GLN A 5 14.06 10.75 16.85
C GLN A 5 15.24 9.82 17.16
N LYS A 6 15.06 8.75 17.95
CA LYS A 6 16.18 7.91 18.39
C LYS A 6 16.32 6.58 17.65
N ASP A 7 15.23 6.09 17.06
CA ASP A 7 15.24 4.92 16.19
C ASP A 7 14.86 5.35 14.77
N LEU A 8 15.86 5.85 14.03
CA LEU A 8 15.71 6.00 12.59
C LEU A 8 15.43 4.60 12.04
N TRP A 9 14.22 4.39 11.51
CA TRP A 9 13.88 3.21 10.73
C TRP A 9 14.87 3.11 9.56
N THR A 10 15.95 2.36 9.77
CA THR A 10 17.01 2.19 8.79
C THR A 10 16.68 0.92 8.04
N MET A 11 16.22 1.05 6.80
CA MET A 11 16.08 -0.08 5.90
C MET A 11 17.43 -0.31 5.22
N GLU A 12 17.93 -1.55 5.25
CA GLU A 12 19.09 -1.92 4.42
C GLU A 12 18.76 -1.69 2.94
N LYS A 13 19.79 -1.44 2.11
CA LYS A 13 19.64 -1.04 0.69
C LYS A 13 18.69 -1.94 -0.12
N ASP A 14 18.61 -3.23 0.23
CA ASP A 14 17.80 -4.24 -0.45
C ASP A 14 16.69 -4.82 0.45
N GLN A 15 16.47 -4.24 1.63
CA GLN A 15 15.42 -4.68 2.54
C GLN A 15 14.05 -4.28 1.98
N LYS A 16 13.15 -5.25 1.89
CA LYS A 16 11.75 -5.05 1.55
C LYS A 16 10.87 -5.30 2.76
N VAL A 17 9.74 -4.60 2.82
CA VAL A 17 8.64 -5.00 3.71
C VAL A 17 8.08 -6.32 3.19
N PRO A 18 8.19 -7.43 3.96
CA PRO A 18 7.84 -8.77 3.46
C PRO A 18 6.33 -9.04 3.45
N ALA A 19 5.54 -8.20 4.13
CA ALA A 19 4.10 -8.31 4.11
C ALA A 19 3.55 -7.91 2.73
N PRO A 20 2.57 -8.65 2.18
CA PRO A 20 1.87 -8.26 0.96
C PRO A 20 1.32 -6.83 1.05
N ALA A 21 1.59 -6.02 0.03
CA ALA A 21 1.18 -4.62 -0.03
C ALA A 21 0.25 -4.34 -1.22
N GLY A 22 -0.75 -3.49 -1.00
CA GLY A 22 -1.58 -2.90 -2.04
C GLY A 22 -1.33 -1.40 -2.12
N MET A 23 -1.16 -0.86 -3.33
CA MET A 23 -0.90 0.55 -3.59
C MET A 23 -2.08 1.17 -4.35
N ALA A 24 -2.74 2.15 -3.73
CA ALA A 24 -3.84 2.92 -4.30
C ALA A 24 -3.36 4.34 -4.66
N MET A 25 -3.14 4.60 -5.95
CA MET A 25 -2.52 5.83 -6.43
C MET A 25 -3.58 6.87 -6.80
N PHE A 26 -3.84 7.82 -5.90
CA PHE A 26 -4.81 8.89 -6.11
C PHE A 26 -4.22 10.05 -6.93
N PRO A 27 -4.97 10.60 -7.91
CA PRO A 27 -4.42 11.56 -8.87
C PRO A 27 -4.10 12.93 -8.25
N GLN A 28 -4.64 13.28 -7.09
CA GLN A 28 -4.32 14.52 -6.37
C GLN A 28 -3.46 14.28 -5.10
N GLU A 29 -2.82 13.12 -4.99
CA GLU A 29 -1.80 12.88 -3.97
C GLU A 29 -0.57 13.79 -4.20
N ILE A 30 0.00 14.29 -3.11
CA ILE A 30 1.16 15.20 -3.08
C ILE A 30 2.42 14.45 -3.52
N SER A 31 2.57 13.19 -3.07
CA SER A 31 3.70 12.34 -3.43
C SER A 31 3.29 11.27 -4.45
N LYS A 32 3.79 11.40 -5.68
CA LYS A 32 3.59 10.42 -6.75
C LYS A 32 4.91 9.74 -7.11
N PRO A 33 5.44 8.87 -6.23
CA PRO A 33 6.68 8.16 -6.53
C PRO A 33 6.48 7.27 -7.77
N PRO A 34 7.52 7.08 -8.61
CA PRO A 34 7.50 6.08 -9.65
C PRO A 34 7.16 4.70 -9.09
N ARG A 35 6.44 3.89 -9.87
CA ARG A 35 5.99 2.56 -9.46
C ARG A 35 7.16 1.66 -9.02
N GLU A 36 8.29 1.79 -9.70
CA GLU A 36 9.51 1.06 -9.43
C GLU A 36 10.02 1.26 -8.00
N TRP A 37 9.78 2.44 -7.40
CA TRP A 37 10.18 2.70 -6.02
C TRP A 37 9.33 1.91 -5.03
N GLY A 38 8.02 1.82 -5.27
CA GLY A 38 7.11 0.99 -4.48
C GLY A 38 7.47 -0.49 -4.58
N GLU A 39 7.71 -0.99 -5.79
CA GLU A 39 8.08 -2.40 -6.04
C GLU A 39 9.46 -2.76 -5.49
N ARG A 40 10.37 -1.78 -5.36
CA ARG A 40 11.66 -1.98 -4.70
C ARG A 40 11.54 -2.09 -3.19
N SER A 41 10.62 -1.35 -2.55
CA SER A 41 10.52 -1.29 -1.08
C SER A 41 9.49 -2.25 -0.48
N TYR A 42 8.51 -2.72 -1.25
CA TYR A 42 7.40 -3.53 -0.76
C TYR A 42 7.14 -4.76 -1.63
N ASP A 43 6.55 -5.82 -1.07
CA ASP A 43 5.94 -6.93 -1.81
C ASP A 43 4.59 -6.50 -2.41
N VAL A 44 4.63 -5.67 -3.45
CA VAL A 44 3.44 -5.11 -4.10
C VAL A 44 2.66 -6.22 -4.81
N ARG A 45 1.46 -6.54 -4.30
CA ARG A 45 0.52 -7.52 -4.90
C ARG A 45 -0.56 -6.87 -5.75
N ARG A 46 -0.83 -5.59 -5.51
CA ARG A 46 -1.85 -4.82 -6.23
C ARG A 46 -1.39 -3.39 -6.39
N TRP A 47 -1.47 -2.87 -7.59
CA TRP A 47 -1.20 -1.47 -7.92
C TRP A 47 -2.39 -0.94 -8.72
N THR A 48 -3.07 0.07 -8.19
CA THR A 48 -4.29 0.60 -8.78
C THR A 48 -4.16 2.10 -8.93
N GLU A 49 -4.27 2.60 -10.15
CA GLU A 49 -4.42 4.03 -10.42
C GLU A 49 -5.88 4.42 -10.25
N MET A 50 -6.15 5.35 -9.34
CA MET A 50 -7.51 5.77 -9.01
C MET A 50 -7.97 6.87 -9.96
N ALA A 51 -9.26 6.86 -10.28
CA ALA A 51 -9.83 7.82 -11.22
C ALA A 51 -9.93 9.26 -10.68
N ARG A 52 -10.02 9.44 -9.35
CA ARG A 52 -10.23 10.73 -8.66
C ARG A 52 -9.83 10.64 -7.18
N GLY A 53 -9.80 11.78 -6.49
CA GLY A 53 -9.39 11.95 -5.10
C GLY A 53 -7.91 12.31 -4.92
N GLY A 54 -7.53 12.60 -3.69
CA GLY A 54 -6.18 13.07 -3.34
C GLY A 54 -5.65 12.55 -2.01
N HIS A 55 -4.89 13.40 -1.33
CA HIS A 55 -4.14 13.05 -0.13
C HIS A 55 -5.02 12.52 1.01
N PHE A 56 -6.26 13.00 1.11
CA PHE A 56 -7.21 12.53 2.11
C PHE A 56 -8.20 11.54 1.51
N ALA A 57 -7.70 10.50 0.84
CA ALA A 57 -8.49 9.48 0.13
C ALA A 57 -9.71 8.95 0.92
N ALA A 58 -9.56 8.71 2.23
CA ALA A 58 -10.64 8.21 3.07
C ALA A 58 -11.76 9.25 3.30
N LEU A 59 -11.45 10.54 3.22
CA LEU A 59 -12.39 11.65 3.35
C LEU A 59 -12.97 12.05 1.98
N GLU A 60 -12.12 12.12 0.96
CA GLU A 60 -12.48 12.56 -0.38
C GLU A 60 -13.25 11.50 -1.17
N GLU A 61 -12.81 10.23 -1.09
CA GLU A 61 -13.36 9.13 -1.88
C GLU A 61 -13.54 7.85 -1.04
N PRO A 62 -14.36 7.90 0.04
CA PRO A 62 -14.48 6.81 1.00
C PRO A 62 -14.91 5.48 0.36
N GLN A 63 -15.85 5.51 -0.59
CA GLN A 63 -16.32 4.31 -1.28
C GLN A 63 -15.22 3.71 -2.18
N LEU A 64 -14.52 4.55 -2.93
CA LEU A 64 -13.45 4.11 -3.83
C LEU A 64 -12.31 3.45 -3.05
N LEU A 65 -11.91 4.07 -1.94
CA LEU A 65 -10.90 3.49 -1.04
C LEU A 65 -11.39 2.18 -0.42
N ALA A 66 -12.64 2.14 0.07
CA ALA A 66 -13.19 0.94 0.70
C ALA A 66 -13.29 -0.24 -0.27
N GLU A 67 -13.67 0.02 -1.52
CA GLU A 67 -13.70 -0.99 -2.59
C GLU A 67 -12.32 -1.54 -2.89
N GLU A 68 -11.31 -0.67 -2.96
CA GLU A 68 -9.93 -1.09 -3.18
C GLU A 68 -9.40 -1.96 -2.05
N VAL A 69 -9.64 -1.57 -0.79
CA VAL A 69 -9.29 -2.38 0.39
C VAL A 69 -9.96 -3.74 0.32
N ARG A 70 -11.27 -3.79 0.03
CA ARG A 70 -12.02 -5.05 -0.10
C ARG A 70 -11.50 -5.92 -1.24
N ALA A 71 -11.10 -5.30 -2.35
CA ALA A 71 -10.54 -5.97 -3.51
C ALA A 71 -9.20 -6.60 -3.18
N PHE A 72 -8.29 -5.87 -2.51
CA PHE A 72 -7.01 -6.39 -2.06
C PHE A 72 -7.19 -7.60 -1.12
N PHE A 73 -8.02 -7.48 -0.08
CA PHE A 73 -8.22 -8.56 0.89
C PHE A 73 -9.02 -9.76 0.35
N ARG A 74 -9.69 -9.63 -0.81
CA ARG A 74 -10.42 -10.74 -1.42
C ARG A 74 -9.50 -11.92 -1.75
N ASP A 75 -8.29 -11.64 -2.22
CA ASP A 75 -7.33 -12.69 -2.61
C ASP A 75 -6.73 -13.41 -1.39
N PHE A 76 -6.79 -12.78 -0.21
CA PHE A 76 -6.29 -13.36 1.05
C PHE A 76 -7.36 -14.08 1.87
N ARG A 77 -8.66 -13.87 1.57
CA ARG A 77 -9.78 -14.48 2.31
C ARG A 77 -9.87 -16.00 2.15
N TYR A 78 -9.37 -16.54 1.04
CA TYR A 78 -9.38 -17.98 0.75
C TYR A 78 -7.96 -18.51 0.62
N ARG A 79 -7.26 -18.67 1.74
CA ARG A 79 -6.08 -19.55 1.76
C ARG A 79 -6.58 -20.98 1.55
N LYS A 80 -6.35 -21.56 0.36
CA LYS A 80 -6.38 -23.02 0.19
C LYS A 80 -5.49 -23.58 1.30
N ALA A 81 -6.09 -24.35 2.23
CA ALA A 81 -5.30 -25.14 3.16
C ALA A 81 -4.29 -25.98 2.34
N PRO A 82 -3.03 -26.13 2.79
CA PRO A 82 -2.12 -27.05 2.13
C PRO A 82 -2.80 -28.42 2.06
N LYS A 83 -2.83 -29.03 0.87
CA LYS A 83 -3.25 -30.43 0.74
C LYS A 83 -2.24 -31.27 1.53
N SER A 84 -2.74 -32.01 2.52
CA SER A 84 -2.01 -33.09 3.21
C SER A 84 -1.55 -34.15 2.24
#